data_AF-A0A958P8I1-F1
#
_entry.id   AF-A0A958P8I1-F1
#
_cell.length_a   1.000
_cell.length_b   1.000
_cell.length_c   1.000
_cell.angle_alpha   90.00
_cell.angle_beta   90.00
_cell.angle_gamma   90.00
#
_symmetry.space_group_name_H-M   'P 1'
#
loop_
_entity.id
_entity.type
_entity.pdbx_description
1 polymer ?
#
loop_
_entity_poly.entity_id
_entity_poly.type
_entity_poly.pdbx_seq_one_letter_code
_entity_poly.pdbx_strand_id
1 'polypeptide(L)'
;MAKRKDIEKEAKRPDAFIDAGTKAAKVMEDNKWAILTVFVIVILAAATWVGMEKWQTHQELKAQASLFEIYKDIEKKQEDWDKKKEDSSLTYESVFQPDVEKLESEIKQHRTTVAAQTMAMRLADLLADHEKFDKAVEVLKQVEPSVPQNTWMASLFRLQFSSLLSKVGQTDQAVKELEQVSQSKSSKFLHSEALIKIAVLSEEKGDSEKARELYSQIVLDHPDSEASRLAQARLYLMKLKSQGKETATP
;
A
#
# COMPACT_ATOMS: atom_id res chain seq x y z
N MET A 1 27.81 -20.92 -73.30
CA MET A 1 27.16 -22.10 -72.68
C MET A 1 27.89 -22.43 -71.39
N ALA A 2 27.31 -22.12 -70.22
CA ALA A 2 27.62 -22.75 -68.91
C ALA A 2 26.94 -21.92 -67.80
N LYS A 3 25.68 -22.23 -67.47
CA LYS A 3 24.99 -21.76 -66.25
C LYS A 3 23.63 -22.46 -66.13
N ARG A 4 23.61 -23.79 -65.98
CA ARG A 4 22.34 -24.53 -65.78
C ARG A 4 22.47 -25.85 -65.01
N LYS A 5 23.57 -26.10 -64.29
CA LYS A 5 23.77 -27.40 -63.61
C LYS A 5 23.67 -27.38 -62.08
N ASP A 6 23.59 -26.21 -61.46
CA ASP A 6 23.66 -26.10 -59.99
C ASP A 6 22.33 -25.77 -59.31
N ILE A 7 21.24 -25.52 -60.06
CA ILE A 7 19.94 -25.12 -59.49
C ILE A 7 19.08 -26.35 -59.11
N GLU A 8 19.35 -27.54 -59.65
CA GLU A 8 18.51 -28.73 -59.43
C GLU A 8 18.84 -29.55 -58.17
N LYS A 9 19.91 -29.22 -57.43
CA LYS A 9 20.36 -30.02 -56.28
C LYS A 9 19.91 -29.55 -54.91
N GLU A 10 19.30 -28.36 -54.80
CA GLU A 10 18.82 -27.82 -53.52
C GLU A 10 17.33 -28.07 -53.24
N ALA A 11 16.55 -28.54 -54.22
CA ALA A 11 15.10 -28.71 -54.09
C ALA A 11 14.63 -30.06 -53.49
N LYS A 12 15.50 -30.82 -52.81
CA LYS A 12 15.18 -32.16 -52.28
C LYS A 12 15.65 -32.40 -50.84
N ARG A 13 15.40 -31.45 -49.93
CA ARG A 13 15.38 -31.75 -48.50
C ARG A 13 13.94 -31.52 -48.04
N PRO A 14 13.28 -32.48 -47.34
CA PRO A 14 12.01 -32.16 -46.71
C PRO A 14 12.23 -30.94 -45.84
N ASP A 15 11.50 -29.88 -46.14
CA ASP A 15 11.60 -28.59 -45.48
C ASP A 15 11.70 -28.81 -43.97
N ALA A 16 12.67 -28.20 -43.29
CA ALA A 16 12.87 -28.38 -41.85
C ALA A 16 11.57 -28.16 -41.04
N PHE A 17 10.65 -27.38 -41.59
CA PHE A 17 9.30 -27.18 -41.11
C PHE A 17 8.41 -28.43 -41.17
N ILE A 18 8.45 -29.20 -42.26
CA ILE A 18 7.70 -30.45 -42.42
C ILE A 18 8.23 -31.51 -41.46
N ASP A 19 9.55 -31.62 -41.29
CA ASP A 19 10.16 -32.57 -40.34
C ASP A 19 9.88 -32.18 -38.86
N ALA A 20 9.88 -30.88 -38.55
CA ALA A 20 9.43 -30.39 -37.25
C ALA A 20 7.93 -30.70 -37.01
N GLY A 21 7.10 -30.50 -38.03
CA GLY A 21 5.65 -30.77 -37.98
C GLY A 21 5.32 -32.25 -37.79
N THR A 22 6.00 -33.16 -38.49
CA THR A 22 5.80 -34.61 -38.33
C THR A 22 6.29 -35.12 -36.97
N LYS A 23 7.41 -34.61 -36.47
CA LYS A 23 7.87 -34.91 -35.09
C LYS A 23 6.89 -34.41 -34.04
N ALA A 24 6.36 -33.20 -34.18
CA ALA A 24 5.34 -32.66 -33.28
C ALA A 24 4.04 -33.48 -33.32
N ALA A 25 3.59 -33.88 -34.50
CA ALA A 25 2.42 -34.74 -34.67
C ALA A 25 2.61 -36.10 -34.00
N LYS A 26 3.79 -36.72 -34.17
CA LYS A 26 4.12 -37.99 -33.53
C LYS A 26 4.15 -37.88 -32.01
N VAL A 27 4.76 -36.82 -31.46
CA VAL A 27 4.74 -36.56 -30.02
C VAL A 27 3.32 -36.34 -29.50
N MET A 28 2.46 -35.64 -30.26
CA MET A 28 1.05 -35.47 -29.92
C MET A 28 0.29 -36.80 -29.89
N GLU A 29 0.53 -37.67 -30.87
CA GLU A 29 -0.13 -38.95 -30.99
C GLU A 29 0.31 -39.92 -29.88
N ASP A 30 1.62 -40.02 -29.65
CA ASP A 30 2.23 -40.86 -28.62
C ASP A 30 1.81 -40.42 -27.20
N ASN A 31 1.55 -39.13 -27.00
CA ASN A 31 1.23 -38.55 -25.68
C ASN A 31 -0.19 -37.96 -25.59
N LYS A 32 -1.12 -38.38 -26.45
CA LYS A 32 -2.45 -37.75 -26.57
C LYS A 32 -3.21 -37.62 -25.25
N TRP A 33 -3.15 -38.63 -24.38
CA TRP A 33 -3.81 -38.61 -23.07
C TRP A 33 -3.13 -37.66 -22.08
N ALA A 34 -1.80 -37.58 -22.09
CA ALA A 34 -1.07 -36.63 -21.27
C ALA A 34 -1.35 -35.19 -21.72
N ILE A 35 -1.36 -34.94 -23.03
CA ILE A 35 -1.65 -33.63 -23.61
C ILE A 35 -3.10 -33.21 -23.35
N LEU A 36 -4.07 -34.12 -23.52
CA LEU A 36 -5.46 -33.87 -23.16
C LEU A 36 -5.61 -33.57 -21.66
N THR A 37 -4.90 -34.30 -20.80
CA THR A 37 -4.92 -34.06 -19.35
C THR A 37 -4.39 -32.67 -19.01
N VAL A 38 -3.23 -32.30 -19.57
CA VAL A 38 -2.65 -30.95 -19.40
C VAL A 38 -3.62 -29.89 -19.92
N PHE A 39 -4.24 -30.09 -21.08
CA PHE A 39 -5.19 -29.15 -21.66
C PHE A 39 -6.43 -28.97 -20.78
N VAL A 40 -6.99 -30.05 -20.23
CA VAL A 40 -8.11 -29.98 -19.28
C VAL A 40 -7.72 -29.24 -18.00
N ILE A 41 -6.52 -29.50 -17.46
CA ILE A 41 -6.01 -28.78 -16.28
C ILE A 41 -5.89 -27.28 -16.56
N VAL A 42 -5.36 -26.89 -17.73
CA VAL A 42 -5.25 -25.48 -18.12
C VAL A 42 -6.62 -24.83 -18.27
N ILE A 43 -7.60 -25.50 -18.89
CA ILE A 43 -8.97 -24.99 -19.00
C ILE A 43 -9.61 -24.82 -17.62
N LEU A 44 -9.46 -25.80 -16.73
CA LEU A 44 -10.00 -25.72 -15.37
C LEU A 44 -9.36 -24.58 -14.59
N ALA A 45 -8.03 -24.40 -14.70
CA ALA A 45 -7.33 -23.28 -14.08
C ALA A 45 -7.78 -21.91 -14.62
N ALA A 46 -8.03 -21.80 -15.93
CA ALA A 46 -8.56 -20.58 -16.52
C ALA A 46 -10.01 -20.30 -16.08
N ALA A 47 -10.85 -21.34 -16.01
CA ALA A 47 -12.23 -21.20 -15.56
C ALA A 47 -12.32 -20.81 -14.07
N THR A 48 -11.49 -21.41 -13.21
CA THR A 48 -11.41 -21.02 -11.79
C THR A 48 -10.91 -19.59 -11.63
N TRP A 49 -9.91 -19.17 -12.41
CA TRP A 49 -9.43 -17.79 -12.43
C TRP A 49 -10.55 -16.79 -12.77
N VAL A 50 -11.24 -16.99 -13.90
CA VAL A 50 -12.35 -16.09 -14.33
C VAL A 50 -13.50 -16.08 -13.33
N GLY A 51 -13.82 -17.25 -12.75
CA GLY A 51 -14.84 -17.35 -11.69
C GLY A 51 -14.47 -16.56 -10.45
N MET A 52 -13.23 -16.66 -9.98
CA MET A 52 -12.72 -15.90 -8.84
C MET A 52 -12.70 -14.40 -9.11
N GLU A 53 -12.24 -13.97 -10.28
CA GLU A 53 -12.18 -12.55 -10.67
C GLU A 53 -13.57 -11.91 -10.68
N LYS A 54 -14.57 -12.57 -11.27
CA LYS A 54 -15.95 -12.08 -11.26
C LYS A 54 -16.53 -12.03 -9.85
N TRP A 55 -16.25 -13.03 -9.03
CA TRP A 55 -16.73 -13.06 -7.65
C TRP A 55 -16.10 -11.93 -6.81
N GLN A 56 -14.79 -11.72 -6.92
CA GLN A 56 -14.09 -10.61 -6.25
C GLN A 56 -14.64 -9.26 -6.70
N THR A 57 -14.81 -9.05 -8.01
CA THR A 57 -15.39 -7.82 -8.56
C THR A 57 -16.81 -7.58 -8.03
N HIS A 58 -17.61 -8.62 -7.92
CA HIS A 58 -18.97 -8.50 -7.36
C HIS A 58 -18.96 -8.14 -5.88
N GLN A 59 -18.07 -8.75 -5.08
CA GLN A 59 -17.89 -8.39 -3.66
C GLN A 59 -17.40 -6.94 -3.52
N GLU A 60 -16.47 -6.52 -4.38
CA GLU A 60 -15.92 -5.17 -4.42
C GLU A 60 -17.02 -4.13 -4.69
N LEU A 61 -17.83 -4.33 -5.73
CA LEU A 61 -18.95 -3.43 -6.08
C LEU A 61 -20.00 -3.35 -4.96
N LYS A 62 -20.31 -4.50 -4.34
CA LYS A 62 -21.26 -4.53 -3.22
C LYS A 62 -20.73 -3.77 -2.01
N ALA A 63 -19.47 -3.98 -1.65
CA ALA A 63 -18.80 -3.26 -0.57
C ALA A 63 -18.75 -1.76 -0.86
N GLN A 64 -18.38 -1.38 -2.08
CA GLN A 64 -18.33 0.03 -2.48
C GLN A 64 -19.69 0.70 -2.32
N ALA A 65 -20.78 0.06 -2.77
CA ALA A 65 -22.12 0.61 -2.66
C ALA A 65 -22.57 0.74 -1.19
N SER A 66 -22.36 -0.28 -0.35
CA SER A 66 -22.80 -0.22 1.06
C SER A 66 -22.01 0.79 1.87
N LEU A 67 -20.69 0.81 1.71
CA LEU A 67 -19.80 1.71 2.47
C LEU A 67 -19.97 3.17 2.05
N PHE A 68 -20.12 3.43 0.76
CA PHE A 68 -20.23 4.80 0.25
C PHE A 68 -21.47 5.52 0.77
N GLU A 69 -22.63 4.87 0.79
CA GLU A 69 -23.86 5.50 1.27
C GLU A 69 -23.77 5.93 2.74
N ILE A 70 -23.15 5.09 3.59
CA ILE A 70 -22.94 5.43 5.00
C ILE A 70 -21.93 6.58 5.15
N TYR A 71 -20.81 6.50 4.43
CA TYR A 71 -19.76 7.50 4.55
C TYR A 71 -20.20 8.87 4.02
N LYS A 72 -21.05 8.90 2.99
CA LYS A 72 -21.65 10.14 2.47
C LYS A 72 -22.50 10.87 3.53
N ASP A 73 -23.26 10.13 4.33
CA ASP A 73 -24.02 10.72 5.45
C ASP A 73 -23.08 11.30 6.52
N ILE A 74 -21.98 10.61 6.81
CA ILE A 74 -20.92 11.10 7.70
C ILE A 74 -20.28 12.38 7.15
N GLU A 75 -19.90 12.42 5.88
CA GLU A 75 -19.30 13.61 5.25
C GLU A 75 -20.25 14.82 5.34
N LYS A 76 -21.54 14.61 5.08
CA LYS A 76 -22.54 15.67 5.23
C LYS A 76 -22.63 16.18 6.67
N LYS A 77 -22.62 15.26 7.65
CA LYS A 77 -22.61 15.62 9.07
C LYS A 77 -21.33 16.35 9.46
N GLN A 78 -20.20 15.98 8.89
CA GLN A 78 -18.92 16.65 9.10
C GLN A 78 -18.94 18.08 8.54
N GLU A 79 -19.52 18.29 7.35
CA GLU A 79 -19.70 19.63 6.79
C GLU A 79 -20.60 20.52 7.66
N ASP A 80 -21.70 19.96 8.18
CA ASP A 80 -22.59 20.66 9.10
C ASP A 80 -21.92 20.94 10.46
N TRP A 81 -21.09 20.01 10.94
CA TRP A 81 -20.27 20.16 12.14
C TRP A 81 -19.27 21.32 11.98
N ASP A 82 -18.53 21.37 10.88
CA ASP A 82 -17.50 22.38 10.66
C ASP A 82 -18.08 23.80 10.59
N LYS A 83 -19.32 23.94 10.10
CA LYS A 83 -20.08 25.21 10.10
C LYS A 83 -20.57 25.63 11.49
N LYS A 84 -20.75 24.68 12.40
CA LYS A 84 -21.37 24.88 13.72
C LYS A 84 -20.45 24.57 14.89
N LYS A 85 -19.15 24.36 14.66
CA LYS A 85 -18.18 23.91 15.67
C LYS A 85 -18.02 24.83 16.88
N GLU A 86 -18.50 26.07 16.81
CA GLU A 86 -18.56 27.01 17.94
C GLU A 86 -19.75 26.74 18.89
N ASP A 87 -20.71 25.90 18.46
CA ASP A 87 -21.82 25.42 19.29
C ASP A 87 -21.32 24.36 20.27
N SER A 88 -21.21 24.74 21.54
CA SER A 88 -20.71 23.88 22.63
C SER A 88 -21.60 22.67 22.96
N SER A 89 -22.78 22.54 22.34
CA SER A 89 -23.69 21.41 22.56
C SER A 89 -23.42 20.21 21.65
N LEU A 90 -22.64 20.39 20.57
CA LEU A 90 -22.31 19.33 19.63
C LEU A 90 -21.19 18.44 20.20
N THR A 91 -21.43 17.13 20.24
CA THR A 91 -20.43 16.14 20.65
C THR A 91 -20.21 15.12 19.55
N TYR A 92 -18.99 14.58 19.46
CA TYR A 92 -18.67 13.51 18.52
C TYR A 92 -19.64 12.33 18.69
N GLU A 93 -19.92 11.97 19.94
CA GLU A 93 -20.76 10.82 20.29
C GLU A 93 -22.19 10.98 19.79
N SER A 94 -22.75 12.20 19.85
CA SER A 94 -24.11 12.45 19.38
C SER A 94 -24.23 12.51 17.86
N VAL A 95 -23.20 13.04 17.19
CA VAL A 95 -23.26 13.32 15.74
C VAL A 95 -22.80 12.11 14.91
N PHE A 96 -21.67 11.50 15.27
CA PHE A 96 -20.96 10.54 14.41
C PHE A 96 -21.03 9.10 14.91
N GLN A 97 -21.05 8.85 16.22
CA GLN A 97 -20.90 7.49 16.77
C GLN A 97 -21.84 6.44 16.14
N PRO A 98 -23.15 6.71 15.90
CA PRO A 98 -24.03 5.70 15.30
C PRO A 98 -23.64 5.30 13.87
N ASP A 99 -23.24 6.26 13.05
CA ASP A 99 -22.84 5.99 11.66
C ASP A 99 -21.44 5.37 11.58
N VAL A 100 -20.56 5.79 12.49
CA VAL A 100 -19.22 5.20 12.65
C VAL A 100 -19.34 3.73 13.01
N GLU A 101 -20.14 3.37 14.03
CA GLU A 101 -20.35 1.95 14.41
C GLU A 101 -20.94 1.13 13.25
N LYS A 102 -21.89 1.72 12.52
CA LYS A 102 -22.46 1.08 11.32
C LYS A 102 -21.41 0.86 10.25
N LEU A 103 -20.58 1.87 9.97
CA LEU A 103 -19.52 1.80 8.97
C LEU A 103 -18.42 0.81 9.36
N GLU A 104 -18.00 0.79 10.63
CA GLU A 104 -17.03 -0.18 11.16
C GLU A 104 -17.51 -1.61 10.97
N SER A 105 -18.79 -1.88 11.24
CA SER A 105 -19.40 -3.19 11.01
C SER A 105 -19.33 -3.61 9.53
N GLU A 106 -19.66 -2.70 8.61
CA GLU A 106 -19.59 -2.95 7.16
C GLU A 106 -18.15 -3.16 6.68
N ILE A 107 -17.20 -2.35 7.17
CA ILE A 107 -15.76 -2.51 6.89
C ILE A 107 -15.30 -3.90 7.33
N LYS A 108 -15.69 -4.35 8.53
CA LYS A 108 -15.31 -5.67 9.05
C LYS A 108 -15.84 -6.82 8.20
N GLN A 109 -17.07 -6.70 7.70
CA GLN A 109 -17.69 -7.69 6.82
C GLN A 109 -17.00 -7.75 5.45
N HIS A 110 -16.53 -6.59 4.96
CA HIS A 110 -15.91 -6.44 3.66
C HIS A 110 -14.38 -6.29 3.69
N ARG A 111 -13.71 -6.59 4.81
CA ARG A 111 -12.30 -6.21 5.08
C ARG A 111 -11.26 -6.62 4.01
N THR A 112 -11.58 -7.57 3.16
CA THR A 112 -10.70 -8.04 2.07
C THR A 112 -10.84 -7.23 0.78
N THR A 113 -11.83 -6.34 0.67
CA THR A 113 -12.07 -5.50 -0.52
C THR A 113 -11.22 -4.24 -0.46
N VAL A 114 -10.90 -3.67 -1.62
CA VAL A 114 -10.17 -2.39 -1.72
C VAL A 114 -11.04 -1.25 -1.20
N ALA A 115 -12.35 -1.32 -1.42
CA ALA A 115 -13.35 -0.40 -0.90
C ALA A 115 -13.32 -0.34 0.63
N ALA A 116 -13.30 -1.50 1.32
CA ALA A 116 -13.21 -1.53 2.77
C ALA A 116 -11.89 -0.95 3.28
N GLN A 117 -10.77 -1.23 2.62
CA GLN A 117 -9.46 -0.67 2.97
C GLN A 117 -9.46 0.86 2.83
N THR A 118 -9.98 1.36 1.71
CA THR A 118 -10.09 2.81 1.44
C THR A 118 -11.01 3.50 2.44
N MET A 119 -12.12 2.86 2.79
CA MET A 119 -13.09 3.40 3.75
C MET A 119 -12.56 3.34 5.18
N ALA A 120 -11.78 2.31 5.55
CA ALA A 120 -11.07 2.26 6.82
C ALA A 120 -10.08 3.42 6.96
N MET A 121 -9.30 3.73 5.91
CA MET A 121 -8.42 4.90 5.88
C MET A 121 -9.18 6.21 6.11
N ARG A 122 -10.28 6.41 5.36
CA ARG A 122 -11.13 7.60 5.50
C ARG A 122 -11.81 7.74 6.85
N LEU A 123 -12.26 6.63 7.43
CA LEU A 123 -12.84 6.60 8.75
C LEU A 123 -11.79 6.89 9.83
N ALA A 124 -10.58 6.35 9.67
CA ALA A 124 -9.48 6.61 10.57
C ALA A 124 -9.07 8.09 10.57
N ASP A 125 -9.11 8.77 9.41
CA ASP A 125 -8.87 10.22 9.33
C ASP A 125 -9.94 11.01 10.11
N LEU A 126 -11.22 10.72 9.89
CA LEU A 126 -12.31 11.32 10.66
C LEU A 126 -12.12 11.10 12.16
N LEU A 127 -11.81 9.87 12.57
CA LEU A 127 -11.58 9.54 13.99
C LEU A 127 -10.39 10.34 14.55
N ALA A 128 -9.32 10.51 13.77
CA ALA A 128 -8.15 11.28 14.17
C ALA A 128 -8.43 12.78 14.27
N ASP A 129 -9.25 13.34 13.39
CA ASP A 129 -9.69 14.74 13.44
C ASP A 129 -10.49 15.04 14.72
N HIS A 130 -11.16 14.04 15.27
CA HIS A 130 -11.88 14.09 16.55
C HIS A 130 -11.07 13.49 17.72
N GLU A 131 -9.74 13.40 17.57
CA GLU A 131 -8.78 12.92 18.57
C GLU A 131 -9.02 11.49 19.09
N LYS A 132 -9.84 10.69 18.39
CA LYS A 132 -10.13 9.28 18.72
C LYS A 132 -9.05 8.35 18.16
N PHE A 133 -7.79 8.59 18.49
CA PHE A 133 -6.64 7.89 17.90
C PHE A 133 -6.66 6.36 18.13
N ASP A 134 -7.06 5.89 19.32
CA ASP A 134 -7.13 4.46 19.61
C ASP A 134 -8.14 3.74 18.69
N LYS A 135 -9.31 4.35 18.48
CA LYS A 135 -10.33 3.84 17.55
C LYS A 135 -9.83 3.88 16.10
N ALA A 136 -9.15 4.95 15.70
CA ALA A 136 -8.58 5.06 14.36
C ALA A 136 -7.59 3.92 14.07
N VAL A 137 -6.72 3.60 15.04
CA VAL A 137 -5.78 2.47 14.97
C VAL A 137 -6.54 1.13 14.89
N GLU A 138 -7.59 0.95 15.67
CA GLU A 138 -8.41 -0.27 15.65
C GLU A 138 -9.06 -0.50 14.28
N VAL A 139 -9.64 0.54 13.68
CA VAL A 139 -10.25 0.48 12.34
C VAL A 139 -9.24 0.04 11.29
N LEU A 140 -8.04 0.62 11.27
CA LEU A 140 -7.00 0.22 10.31
C LEU A 140 -6.49 -1.22 10.55
N LYS A 141 -6.36 -1.65 11.81
CA LYS A 141 -5.97 -3.03 12.15
C LYS A 141 -6.94 -4.08 11.60
N GLN A 142 -8.22 -3.74 11.43
CA GLN A 142 -9.21 -4.68 10.88
C GLN A 142 -8.95 -5.04 9.42
N VAL A 143 -8.39 -4.11 8.64
CA VAL A 143 -8.15 -4.28 7.19
C VAL A 143 -6.68 -4.58 6.86
N GLU A 144 -5.74 -4.23 7.75
CA GLU A 144 -4.29 -4.40 7.59
C GLU A 144 -3.89 -5.77 6.99
N PRO A 145 -4.40 -6.92 7.46
CA PRO A 145 -3.97 -8.22 6.93
C PRO A 145 -4.31 -8.45 5.45
N SER A 146 -5.26 -7.68 4.91
CA SER A 146 -5.74 -7.80 3.52
C SER A 146 -5.15 -6.75 2.59
N VAL A 147 -4.35 -5.81 3.12
CA VAL A 147 -3.74 -4.74 2.33
C VAL A 147 -2.73 -5.33 1.33
N PRO A 148 -2.87 -5.08 0.02
CA PRO A 148 -2.00 -5.65 -1.01
C PRO A 148 -0.54 -5.23 -0.85
N GLN A 149 0.33 -6.19 -0.58
CA GLN A 149 1.76 -5.94 -0.39
C GLN A 149 2.42 -5.40 -1.68
N ASN A 150 3.50 -4.62 -1.52
CA ASN A 150 4.29 -4.05 -2.62
C ASN A 150 3.49 -3.16 -3.59
N THR A 151 2.42 -2.54 -3.12
CA THR A 151 1.67 -1.52 -3.87
C THR A 151 1.94 -0.13 -3.29
N TRP A 152 1.79 0.91 -4.12
CA TRP A 152 1.88 2.29 -3.64
C TRP A 152 0.76 2.61 -2.63
N MET A 153 -0.43 2.03 -2.82
CA MET A 153 -1.55 2.12 -1.87
C MET A 153 -1.18 1.55 -0.50
N ALA A 154 -0.51 0.40 -0.45
CA ALA A 154 -0.03 -0.14 0.82
C ALA A 154 0.97 0.79 1.50
N SER A 155 1.85 1.46 0.75
CA SER A 155 2.76 2.44 1.36
C SER A 155 2.02 3.64 1.95
N LEU A 156 0.95 4.12 1.30
CA LEU A 156 0.10 5.18 1.87
C LEU A 156 -0.64 4.71 3.12
N PHE A 157 -1.22 3.50 3.08
CA PHE A 157 -1.83 2.88 4.26
C PHE A 157 -0.85 2.80 5.42
N ARG A 158 0.38 2.32 5.19
CA ARG A 158 1.43 2.22 6.22
C ARG A 158 1.88 3.57 6.75
N LEU A 159 1.96 4.62 5.91
CA LEU A 159 2.24 5.97 6.37
C LEU A 159 1.16 6.50 7.31
N GLN A 160 -0.12 6.35 6.95
CA GLN A 160 -1.23 6.76 7.79
C GLN A 160 -1.26 5.95 9.09
N PHE A 161 -1.16 4.62 8.99
CA PHE A 161 -1.19 3.72 10.13
C PHE A 161 -0.04 3.99 11.10
N SER A 162 1.18 4.19 10.60
CA SER A 162 2.33 4.58 11.42
C SER A 162 2.13 5.91 12.15
N SER A 163 1.51 6.89 11.49
CA SER A 163 1.23 8.19 12.09
C SER A 163 0.24 8.06 13.25
N LEU A 164 -0.79 7.22 13.11
CA LEU A 164 -1.74 6.92 14.18
C LEU A 164 -1.12 6.09 15.31
N LEU A 165 -0.31 5.09 14.97
CA LEU A 165 0.44 4.28 15.94
C LEU A 165 1.36 5.16 16.81
N SER A 166 2.03 6.15 16.21
CA SER A 166 2.83 7.13 16.95
C SER A 166 1.98 7.93 17.95
N LYS A 167 0.78 8.38 17.56
CA LYS A 167 -0.12 9.14 18.44
C LYS A 167 -0.58 8.35 19.67
N VAL A 168 -0.74 7.03 19.54
CA VAL A 168 -1.10 6.14 20.67
C VAL A 168 0.12 5.55 21.38
N GLY A 169 1.32 6.08 21.15
CA GLY A 169 2.56 5.65 21.81
C GLY A 169 3.12 4.29 21.34
N GLN A 170 2.55 3.70 20.29
CA GLN A 170 3.06 2.47 19.65
C GLN A 170 4.21 2.79 18.68
N THR A 171 5.20 3.55 19.15
CA THR A 171 6.31 4.09 18.33
C THR A 171 7.13 3.01 17.64
N ASP A 172 7.41 1.89 18.31
CA ASP A 172 8.19 0.81 17.70
C ASP A 172 7.45 0.12 16.55
N GLN A 173 6.12 0.03 16.64
CA GLN A 173 5.31 -0.48 15.53
C GLN A 173 5.23 0.56 14.40
N ALA A 174 5.06 1.84 14.73
CA ALA A 174 5.08 2.92 13.75
C ALA A 174 6.38 2.93 12.92
N VAL A 175 7.53 2.78 13.57
CA VAL A 175 8.83 2.71 12.88
C VAL A 175 8.91 1.50 11.94
N LYS A 176 8.44 0.32 12.37
CA LYS A 176 8.42 -0.88 11.50
C LYS A 176 7.57 -0.67 10.25
N GLU A 177 6.42 -0.01 10.38
CA GLU A 177 5.56 0.31 9.24
C GLU A 177 6.24 1.27 8.26
N LEU A 178 6.93 2.29 8.79
CA LEU A 178 7.69 3.25 7.98
C LEU A 178 8.91 2.63 7.29
N GLU A 179 9.60 1.69 7.95
CA GLU A 179 10.73 0.97 7.35
C GLU A 179 10.28 0.16 6.13
N GLN A 180 9.07 -0.40 6.15
CA GLN A 180 8.52 -1.06 4.95
C GLN A 180 8.24 -0.06 3.82
N VAL A 181 7.85 1.18 4.14
CA VAL A 181 7.66 2.24 3.14
C VAL A 181 9.00 2.68 2.55
N SER A 182 10.02 2.91 3.37
CA SER A 182 11.34 3.37 2.91
C SER A 182 12.09 2.32 2.07
N GLN A 183 11.72 1.06 2.17
CA GLN A 183 12.28 -0.04 1.38
C GLN A 183 11.43 -0.42 0.15
N SER A 184 10.22 0.15 0.03
CA SER A 184 9.27 -0.23 -1.01
C SER A 184 9.70 0.22 -2.41
N LYS A 185 9.83 -0.72 -3.36
CA LYS A 185 10.16 -0.39 -4.75
C LYS A 185 9.04 0.33 -5.49
N SER A 186 7.78 0.08 -5.13
CA SER A 186 6.61 0.68 -5.78
C SER A 186 6.38 2.14 -5.38
N SER A 187 7.09 2.61 -4.35
CA SER A 187 6.76 3.85 -3.64
C SER A 187 8.01 4.68 -3.34
N LYS A 188 8.99 4.69 -4.25
CA LYS A 188 10.25 5.44 -4.07
C LYS A 188 10.03 6.92 -3.77
N PHE A 189 8.97 7.51 -4.31
CA PHE A 189 8.59 8.90 -4.05
C PHE A 189 8.21 9.18 -2.58
N LEU A 190 7.88 8.14 -1.79
CA LEU A 190 7.56 8.22 -0.36
C LEU A 190 8.75 7.90 0.55
N HIS A 191 9.91 7.52 0.01
CA HIS A 191 11.06 7.09 0.82
C HIS A 191 11.53 8.19 1.76
N SER A 192 11.72 9.40 1.23
CA SER A 192 12.16 10.54 2.03
C SER A 192 11.15 10.92 3.12
N GLU A 193 9.85 10.76 2.83
CA GLU A 193 8.78 10.99 3.81
C GLU A 193 8.79 9.95 4.94
N ALA A 194 8.99 8.68 4.60
CA ALA A 194 9.10 7.63 5.61
C ALA A 194 10.35 7.81 6.49
N LEU A 195 11.50 8.09 5.87
CA LEU A 195 12.76 8.31 6.57
C LEU A 195 12.69 9.47 7.54
N ILE A 196 12.10 10.61 7.15
CA ILE A 196 12.00 11.77 8.04
C ILE A 196 11.09 11.48 9.24
N LYS A 197 10.00 10.73 9.05
CA LYS A 197 9.13 10.29 10.15
C LYS A 197 9.88 9.35 11.11
N ILE A 198 10.67 8.39 10.61
CA ILE A 198 11.50 7.52 11.45
C ILE A 198 12.53 8.34 12.26
N ALA A 199 13.16 9.33 11.63
CA ALA A 199 14.15 10.18 12.28
C ALA A 199 13.53 11.01 13.41
N VAL A 200 12.34 11.60 13.18
CA VAL A 200 11.59 12.34 14.21
C VAL A 200 11.19 11.43 15.36
N LEU A 201 10.65 10.24 15.08
CA LEU A 201 10.29 9.27 16.13
C LEU A 201 11.50 8.81 16.94
N SER A 202 12.66 8.66 16.28
CA SER A 202 13.92 8.31 16.95
C SER A 202 14.39 9.45 17.87
N GLU A 203 14.29 10.71 17.42
CA GLU A 203 14.59 11.90 18.23
C GLU A 203 13.66 11.98 19.46
N GLU A 204 12.36 11.78 19.27
CA GLU A 204 11.35 11.80 20.34
C GLU A 204 11.57 10.69 21.37
N LYS A 205 12.07 9.52 20.94
CA LYS A 205 12.46 8.41 21.82
C LYS A 205 13.78 8.68 22.57
N GLY A 206 14.49 9.76 22.24
CA GLY A 206 15.78 10.12 22.83
C GLY A 206 17.00 9.48 22.12
N ASP A 207 16.79 8.73 21.04
CA ASP A 207 17.85 8.16 20.21
C ASP A 207 18.41 9.23 19.26
N SER A 208 19.12 10.19 19.84
CA SER A 208 19.65 11.36 19.14
C SER A 208 20.70 11.01 18.09
N GLU A 209 21.45 9.92 18.28
CA GLU A 209 22.45 9.46 17.32
C GLU A 209 21.79 8.89 16.07
N LYS A 210 20.83 7.97 16.23
CA LYS A 210 20.06 7.43 15.09
C LYS A 210 19.31 8.52 14.34
N ALA A 211 18.69 9.45 15.06
CA ALA A 211 18.01 10.58 14.44
C ALA A 211 18.98 11.43 13.61
N ARG A 212 20.17 11.76 14.13
CA ARG A 212 21.19 12.52 13.41
C ARG A 212 21.67 11.79 12.16
N GLU A 213 21.91 10.48 12.25
CA GLU A 213 22.30 9.65 11.11
C GLU A 213 21.24 9.72 10.00
N LEU A 214 19.98 9.46 10.33
CA LEU A 214 18.87 9.48 9.38
C LEU A 214 18.66 10.88 8.78
N TYR A 215 18.69 11.93 9.58
CA TYR A 215 18.59 13.30 9.06
C TYR A 215 19.72 13.59 8.06
N SER A 216 20.96 13.20 8.40
CA SER A 216 22.11 13.40 7.51
C SER A 216 21.96 12.61 6.20
N GLN A 217 21.49 11.37 6.30
CA GLN A 217 21.20 10.53 5.13
C GLN A 217 20.15 11.20 4.22
N ILE A 218 19.05 11.71 4.77
CA ILE A 218 17.99 12.36 3.99
C ILE A 218 18.52 13.58 3.23
N VAL A 219 19.40 14.37 3.85
CA VAL A 219 20.00 15.55 3.21
C VAL A 219 20.91 15.15 2.03
N LEU A 220 21.63 14.04 2.15
CA LEU A 220 22.53 13.54 1.12
C LEU A 220 21.77 12.85 -0.03
N ASP A 221 20.84 11.97 0.31
CA ASP A 221 20.16 11.09 -0.65
C ASP A 221 18.95 11.76 -1.31
N HIS A 222 18.35 12.76 -0.65
CA HIS A 222 17.12 13.43 -1.09
C HIS A 222 17.20 14.97 -1.02
N PRO A 223 18.24 15.61 -1.58
CA PRO A 223 18.58 17.01 -1.32
C PRO A 223 17.43 18.00 -1.61
N ASP A 224 16.63 17.77 -2.65
CA ASP A 224 15.56 18.68 -3.09
C ASP A 224 14.20 18.45 -2.39
N SER A 225 14.10 17.43 -1.54
CA SER A 225 12.85 17.05 -0.87
C SER A 225 12.47 17.98 0.28
N GLU A 226 11.17 18.05 0.60
CA GLU A 226 10.70 18.67 1.84
C GLU A 226 11.31 18.02 3.09
N ALA A 227 11.48 16.71 3.06
CA ALA A 227 12.14 15.94 4.10
C ALA A 227 13.58 16.42 4.35
N SER A 228 14.35 16.73 3.29
CA SER A 228 15.70 17.30 3.41
C SER A 228 15.70 18.67 4.07
N ARG A 229 14.77 19.56 3.71
CA ARG A 229 14.62 20.86 4.38
C ARG A 229 14.33 20.70 5.88
N LEU A 230 13.42 19.79 6.24
CA LEU A 230 13.10 19.49 7.63
C LEU A 230 14.31 18.86 8.37
N ALA A 231 15.01 17.93 7.74
CA ALA A 231 16.20 17.29 8.28
C ALA A 231 17.32 18.30 8.57
N GLN A 232 17.58 19.24 7.66
CA GLN A 232 18.55 20.32 7.87
C GLN A 232 18.17 21.19 9.08
N ALA A 233 16.90 21.58 9.18
CA ALA A 233 16.41 22.36 10.32
C ALA A 233 16.59 21.61 11.64
N ARG A 234 16.28 20.30 11.67
CA ARG A 234 16.44 19.46 12.86
C ARG A 234 17.91 19.28 13.25
N LEU A 235 18.80 19.02 12.30
CA LEU A 235 20.25 18.93 12.55
C LEU A 235 20.81 20.24 13.12
N TYR A 236 20.38 21.39 12.59
CA TYR A 236 20.77 22.68 13.12
C TYR A 236 20.31 22.89 14.57
N LEU A 237 19.05 22.57 14.87
CA LEU A 237 18.51 22.65 16.24
C LEU A 237 19.25 21.73 17.21
N MET A 238 19.61 20.51 16.79
CA MET A 238 20.39 19.58 17.61
C MET A 238 21.77 20.15 17.97
N LYS A 239 22.45 20.79 17.01
CA LYS A 239 23.76 21.43 17.23
C LYS A 239 23.67 22.59 18.23
N LEU A 240 22.64 23.42 18.14
CA LEU A 240 22.43 24.51 19.10
C LEU A 240 22.19 23.97 20.52
N LYS A 241 21.39 22.91 20.64
CA LYS A 241 21.13 22.25 21.94
C LYS A 241 22.40 21.66 22.56
N SER A 242 23.30 21.08 21.78
CA SER A 242 24.56 20.53 22.31
C SER A 242 25.52 21.64 22.76
N GLN A 243 25.65 22.71 21.98
CA GLN A 243 26.51 23.86 22.32
C GLN A 243 26.01 24.63 23.56
N GLY A 244 24.69 24.79 23.71
CA GLY A 244 24.12 25.42 24.90
C GLY A 244 24.33 24.62 26.20
N LYS A 245 24.42 23.28 26.10
CA LYS A 245 24.74 22.42 27.25
C LYS A 245 26.22 22.56 27.67
N GLU A 246 27.14 22.70 26.71
CA GLU A 246 28.56 22.90 27.00
C GLU A 246 28.83 24.23 27.72
N THR A 247 28.08 25.29 27.40
CA THR A 247 28.22 26.61 28.05
C THR A 247 27.57 26.73 29.43
N ALA A 248 26.75 25.76 29.84
CA ALA A 248 25.95 25.81 31.07
C ALA A 248 26.51 24.96 32.23
N THR A 249 27.70 24.38 32.06
CA THR A 249 28.38 23.62 33.10
C THR A 249 29.43 24.51 33.77
N PRO A 250 29.29 24.87 35.08
CA PRO A 250 30.29 25.63 35.81
C PRO A 250 31.55 24.81 36.13
#